data_AF-A0A923QD66-F1
#
_entry.id   AF-A0A923QD66-F1
#
_cell.length_a   1.000
_cell.length_b   1.000
_cell.length_c   1.000
_cell.angle_alpha   90.00
_cell.angle_beta   90.00
_cell.angle_gamma   90.00
#
_symmetry.space_group_name_H-M   'P 1'
#
loop_
_entity.id
_entity.type
_entity.pdbx_description
1 polymer ?
#
loop_
_entity_poly.entity_id
_entity_poly.type
_entity_poly.pdbx_seq_one_letter_code
_entity_poly.pdbx_strand_id
1 'polypeptide(L)'
;VGVLLVRLGGCACGVFDGPRLVDSKVTTRQVHGRIAAGGQSQQRFARRREGQVRVMQQASADTAVRVLLPAVAALDAVVVGGERTAVDAVLADPRLAALRPLVTGRLLDGPDPRQAVLVASYAQLRAVWIRVIDP
;
A
#
# COMPACT_ATOMS: atom_id res chain seq x y z
N VAL A 1 -15.79 -0.91 1.09
CA VAL A 1 -14.46 -0.90 1.79
C VAL A 1 -13.33 -0.77 0.79
N GLY A 2 -12.39 0.15 1.01
CA GLY A 2 -11.18 0.29 0.20
C GLY A 2 -10.00 -0.50 0.78
N VAL A 3 -9.06 -0.93 -0.06
CA VAL A 3 -7.82 -1.61 0.34
C VAL A 3 -6.63 -0.95 -0.35
N LEU A 4 -5.56 -0.69 0.41
CA LEU A 4 -4.28 -0.18 -0.06
C LEU A 4 -3.12 -1.02 0.53
N LEU A 5 -2.43 -1.76 -0.33
CA LEU A 5 -1.26 -2.56 0.05
C LEU A 5 -0.01 -1.92 -0.58
N VAL A 6 1.02 -1.62 0.22
CA VAL A 6 2.24 -0.96 -0.25
C VAL A 6 3.49 -1.66 0.27
N ARG A 7 4.42 -2.00 -0.63
CA ARG A 7 5.77 -2.47 -0.31
C ARG A 7 6.79 -1.79 -1.22
N LEU A 8 8.07 -1.87 -0.85
CA LEU A 8 9.19 -1.29 -1.61
C LEU A 8 9.17 -1.56 -3.14
N GLY A 9 8.70 -2.73 -3.58
CA GLY A 9 8.66 -3.11 -5.01
C GLY A 9 7.28 -3.02 -5.69
N GLY A 10 6.22 -2.68 -4.96
CA GLY A 10 4.85 -2.86 -5.46
C GLY A 10 3.78 -2.15 -4.61
N CYS A 11 2.69 -1.76 -5.25
CA CYS A 11 1.44 -1.49 -4.55
C CYS A 11 0.25 -2.18 -5.22
N ALA A 12 -0.79 -2.43 -4.44
CA ALA A 12 -2.07 -2.90 -4.93
C ALA A 12 -3.19 -2.11 -4.24
N CYS A 13 -4.15 -1.63 -5.02
CA CYS A 13 -5.32 -0.90 -4.54
C CYS A 13 -6.59 -1.59 -5.02
N GLY A 14 -7.66 -1.52 -4.24
CA GLY A 14 -8.96 -2.02 -4.67
C GLY A 14 -10.13 -1.49 -3.86
N VAL A 15 -11.31 -1.54 -4.46
CA VAL A 15 -12.59 -1.22 -3.83
C VAL A 15 -13.43 -2.50 -3.79
N PHE A 16 -13.92 -2.82 -2.59
CA PHE A 16 -14.83 -3.92 -2.34
C PHE A 16 -16.23 -3.42 -2.03
N ASP A 17 -17.21 -4.00 -2.71
CA ASP A 17 -18.63 -3.97 -2.37
C ASP A 17 -19.04 -5.37 -1.90
N GLY A 18 -19.21 -5.53 -0.58
CA GLY A 18 -19.24 -6.84 0.05
C GLY A 18 -18.07 -7.71 -0.45
N PRO A 19 -18.30 -8.99 -0.82
CA PRO A 19 -17.24 -9.89 -1.27
C PRO A 19 -16.70 -9.60 -2.67
N ARG A 20 -17.29 -8.65 -3.38
CA ARG A 20 -16.94 -8.38 -4.77
C ARG A 20 -15.91 -7.28 -4.86
N LEU A 21 -14.79 -7.58 -5.53
CA LEU A 21 -13.85 -6.56 -5.96
C LEU A 21 -14.42 -5.85 -7.18
N VAL A 22 -14.79 -4.57 -7.03
CA VAL A 22 -15.48 -3.79 -8.07
C VAL A 22 -14.54 -2.89 -8.85
N ASP A 23 -13.43 -2.48 -8.24
CA ASP A 23 -12.32 -1.82 -8.93
C ASP A 23 -10.99 -2.23 -8.29
N SER A 24 -9.94 -2.36 -9.10
CA SER A 24 -8.61 -2.64 -8.58
C SER A 24 -7.50 -2.30 -9.55
N LYS A 25 -6.33 -1.99 -8.98
CA LYS A 25 -5.12 -1.81 -9.75
C LYS A 25 -3.91 -2.28 -8.95
N VAL A 26 -3.04 -3.02 -9.62
CA VAL A 26 -1.71 -3.36 -9.13
C VAL A 26 -0.68 -2.56 -9.92
N THR A 27 0.27 -1.95 -9.20
CA THR A 27 1.43 -1.29 -9.78
C THR A 27 2.67 -1.97 -9.22
N THR A 28 3.48 -2.55 -10.09
CA THR A 28 4.77 -3.13 -9.73
C THR A 28 5.85 -2.40 -10.50
N ARG A 29 7.01 -2.21 -9.88
CA ARG A 29 8.19 -1.71 -10.58
C ARG A 29 9.38 -2.51 -10.11
N GLN A 30 10.15 -3.08 -11.04
CA GLN A 30 11.37 -3.78 -10.69
C GLN A 30 12.39 -2.78 -10.14
N VAL A 31 12.48 -2.73 -8.82
CA VAL A 31 13.62 -2.14 -8.11
C VAL A 31 14.78 -3.11 -8.33
N HIS A 32 15.67 -2.83 -9.27
CA HIS A 32 16.83 -3.68 -9.51
C HIS A 32 17.66 -3.77 -8.23
N GLY A 33 17.76 -4.99 -7.70
CA GLY A 33 18.42 -5.29 -6.45
C GLY A 33 19.92 -5.01 -6.47
N ARG A 34 20.44 -4.79 -5.27
CA ARG A 34 21.85 -4.73 -4.84
C ARG A 34 22.84 -5.41 -5.81
N ILE A 35 23.71 -4.62 -6.47
CA ILE A 35 25.03 -5.10 -6.87
C ILE A 35 25.99 -4.66 -5.78
N ALA A 36 26.33 -5.59 -4.88
CA ALA A 36 27.33 -5.36 -3.84
C ALA A 36 28.72 -5.62 -4.43
N ALA A 37 29.40 -4.54 -4.85
CA ALA A 37 30.85 -4.51 -4.97
C ALA A 37 31.32 -3.33 -4.09
N GLY A 38 32.10 -3.62 -3.04
CA GLY A 38 32.53 -2.63 -2.05
C GLY A 38 33.38 -1.48 -2.62
N GLY A 39 33.44 -0.36 -1.88
CA GLY A 39 34.25 0.83 -2.21
C GLY A 39 33.44 2.13 -2.32
N GLN A 40 34.11 3.27 -2.60
CA GLN A 40 33.59 4.65 -2.72
C GLN A 40 32.31 4.83 -3.59
N SER A 41 31.86 3.80 -4.28
CA SER A 41 30.61 3.72 -5.01
C SER A 41 29.35 3.69 -4.12
N GLN A 42 29.47 3.40 -2.82
CA GLN A 42 28.32 3.28 -1.90
C GLN A 42 27.40 4.52 -1.84
N GLN A 43 27.96 5.74 -1.80
CA GLN A 43 27.16 6.98 -1.77
C GLN A 43 26.31 7.16 -3.04
N ARG A 44 26.83 6.77 -4.20
CA ARG A 44 26.11 6.85 -5.49
C ARG A 44 25.02 5.78 -5.65
N PHE A 45 25.09 4.70 -4.87
CA PHE A 45 24.05 3.67 -4.81
C PHE A 45 22.95 3.98 -3.79
N ALA A 46 23.27 4.64 -2.67
CA ALA A 46 22.28 5.11 -1.71
C ALA A 46 21.31 6.12 -2.35
N ARG A 47 21.83 7.14 -3.05
CA ARG A 47 21.00 8.16 -3.74
C ARG A 47 20.08 7.57 -4.81
N ARG A 48 20.54 6.58 -5.58
CA ARG A 48 19.71 5.90 -6.59
C ARG A 48 18.56 5.11 -5.95
N ARG A 49 18.78 4.49 -4.79
CA ARG A 49 17.74 3.78 -4.05
C ARG A 49 16.69 4.73 -3.51
N GLU A 50 17.09 5.84 -2.90
CA GLU A 50 16.15 6.88 -2.46
C GLU A 50 15.29 7.42 -3.61
N GLY A 51 15.89 7.63 -4.78
CA GLY A 51 15.15 8.01 -5.99
C GLY A 51 14.13 6.96 -6.44
N GLN A 52 14.52 5.67 -6.44
CA GLN A 52 13.61 4.57 -6.81
C GLN A 52 12.44 4.44 -5.82
N VAL A 53 12.72 4.59 -4.52
CA VAL A 53 11.68 4.56 -3.47
C VAL A 53 10.68 5.69 -3.67
N ARG A 54 11.14 6.94 -3.86
CA ARG A 54 10.27 8.09 -4.11
C ARG A 54 9.40 7.90 -5.34
N VAL A 55 9.99 7.43 -6.44
CA VAL A 55 9.26 7.15 -7.68
C VAL A 55 8.19 6.09 -7.46
N MET A 56 8.48 5.06 -6.68
CA MET A 56 7.50 4.01 -6.38
C MET A 56 6.39 4.51 -5.46
N GLN A 57 6.72 5.33 -4.45
CA GLN A 57 5.74 6.00 -3.58
C GLN A 57 4.79 6.88 -4.40
N GLN A 58 5.33 7.69 -5.32
CA GLN A 58 4.52 8.53 -6.20
C GLN A 58 3.59 7.70 -7.09
N ALA A 59 4.11 6.64 -7.72
CA ALA A 59 3.30 5.75 -8.54
C ALA A 59 2.19 5.05 -7.72
N SER A 60 2.48 4.72 -6.46
CA SER A 60 1.52 4.13 -5.54
C SER A 60 0.42 5.13 -5.15
N ALA A 61 0.78 6.39 -4.88
CA ALA A 61 -0.17 7.46 -4.61
C ALA A 61 -1.07 7.72 -5.83
N ASP A 62 -0.51 7.78 -7.03
CA ASP A 62 -1.30 7.96 -8.26
C ASP A 62 -2.30 6.82 -8.49
N THR A 63 -1.92 5.59 -8.13
CA THR A 63 -2.79 4.42 -8.21
C THR A 63 -3.90 4.46 -7.16
N ALA A 64 -3.59 4.84 -5.91
CA ALA A 64 -4.58 5.05 -4.87
C ALA A 64 -5.57 6.17 -5.23
N VAL A 65 -5.06 7.28 -5.79
CA VAL A 65 -5.88 8.39 -6.30
C VAL A 65 -6.88 7.89 -7.34
N ARG A 66 -6.42 7.12 -8.33
CA ARG A 66 -7.29 6.62 -9.40
C ARG A 66 -8.35 5.64 -8.93
N VAL A 67 -8.04 4.76 -7.98
CA VAL A 67 -8.92 3.66 -7.58
C VAL A 67 -9.82 4.03 -6.40
N LEU A 68 -9.27 4.72 -5.39
CA LEU A 68 -9.97 4.94 -4.13
C LEU A 68 -10.72 6.27 -4.07
N LEU A 69 -10.19 7.35 -4.67
CA LEU A 69 -10.86 8.65 -4.59
C LEU A 69 -12.23 8.70 -5.31
N PRO A 70 -12.43 8.08 -6.49
CA PRO A 70 -13.75 8.06 -7.11
C PRO A 70 -14.83 7.41 -6.24
N ALA A 71 -14.43 6.47 -5.36
CA ALA A 71 -15.33 5.76 -4.47
C ALA A 71 -15.40 6.35 -3.05
N VAL A 72 -14.60 7.38 -2.70
CA VAL A 72 -14.36 7.80 -1.30
C VAL A 72 -15.64 8.09 -0.51
N ALA A 73 -16.64 8.70 -1.15
CA ALA A 73 -17.91 9.04 -0.50
C ALA A 73 -18.77 7.82 -0.13
N ALA A 74 -18.52 6.68 -0.78
CA ALA A 74 -19.21 5.41 -0.55
C ALA A 74 -18.34 4.40 0.23
N LEU A 75 -17.13 4.78 0.66
CA LEU A 75 -16.26 3.92 1.45
C LEU A 75 -16.56 4.08 2.94
N ASP A 76 -16.93 2.98 3.58
CA ASP A 76 -17.07 2.95 5.05
C ASP A 76 -15.70 3.00 5.76
N ALA A 77 -14.66 2.45 5.12
CA ALA A 77 -13.31 2.36 5.64
C ALA A 77 -12.30 2.08 4.53
N VAL A 78 -11.03 2.39 4.80
CA VAL A 78 -9.86 2.02 4.00
C VAL A 78 -8.94 1.16 4.85
N VAL A 79 -8.66 -0.05 4.41
CA VAL A 79 -7.71 -0.93 5.08
C VAL A 79 -6.36 -0.83 4.40
N VAL A 80 -5.31 -0.65 5.20
CA VAL A 80 -3.93 -0.55 4.71
C VAL A 80 -3.14 -1.80 5.02
N GLY A 81 -2.11 -2.10 4.25
CA GLY A 81 -1.24 -3.25 4.48
C GLY A 81 0.14 -3.10 3.83
N GLY A 82 1.08 -3.95 4.26
CA GLY A 82 2.46 -3.94 3.78
C GLY A 82 3.43 -3.24 4.74
N GLU A 83 4.34 -2.42 4.23
CA GLU A 83 5.39 -1.78 5.05
C GLU A 83 4.89 -0.41 5.58
N ARG A 84 4.89 -0.23 6.90
CA ARG A 84 4.33 0.97 7.57
C ARG A 84 4.89 2.28 7.01
N THR A 85 6.21 2.39 6.94
CA THR A 85 6.94 3.54 6.38
C THR A 85 6.55 3.83 4.93
N ALA A 86 6.31 2.80 4.12
CA ALA A 86 5.88 2.96 2.74
C ALA A 86 4.41 3.38 2.64
N VAL A 87 3.53 2.81 3.47
CA VAL A 87 2.12 3.20 3.58
C VAL A 87 2.00 4.65 4.03
N ASP A 88 2.70 5.04 5.10
CA ASP A 88 2.68 6.40 5.65
C ASP A 88 3.16 7.41 4.59
N ALA A 89 4.23 7.08 3.86
CA ALA A 89 4.74 7.93 2.79
C ALA A 89 3.74 8.10 1.63
N VAL A 90 2.98 7.06 1.27
CA VAL A 90 1.92 7.16 0.26
C VAL A 90 0.75 8.00 0.78
N LEU A 91 0.28 7.74 2.00
CA LEU A 91 -0.83 8.47 2.61
C LEU A 91 -0.49 9.95 2.91
N ALA A 92 0.79 10.29 3.01
CA ALA A 92 1.26 11.66 3.15
C ALA A 92 0.97 12.53 1.91
N ASP A 93 0.68 11.93 0.74
CA ASP A 93 0.25 12.67 -0.45
C ASP A 93 -1.02 13.51 -0.14
N PRO A 94 -1.01 14.83 -0.37
CA PRO A 94 -2.14 15.70 -0.06
C PRO A 94 -3.44 15.30 -0.79
N ARG A 95 -3.34 14.69 -1.97
CA ARG A 95 -4.51 14.26 -2.75
C ARG A 95 -5.27 13.14 -2.05
N LEU A 96 -4.61 12.36 -1.19
CA LEU A 96 -5.21 11.27 -0.41
C LEU A 96 -5.71 11.72 0.97
N ALA A 97 -5.71 13.02 1.27
CA ALA A 97 -6.14 13.53 2.57
C ALA A 97 -7.55 13.09 2.97
N ALA A 98 -8.48 13.00 2.01
CA ALA A 98 -9.84 12.54 2.23
C ALA A 98 -9.94 11.06 2.68
N LEU A 99 -8.92 10.24 2.39
CA LEU A 99 -8.89 8.83 2.81
C LEU A 99 -8.41 8.67 4.25
N ARG A 100 -7.59 9.60 4.77
CA ARG A 100 -6.94 9.46 6.09
C ARG A 100 -7.92 9.23 7.25
N PRO A 101 -9.08 9.90 7.32
CA PRO A 101 -10.08 9.62 8.36
C PRO A 101 -10.71 8.23 8.25
N LEU A 102 -10.69 7.63 7.06
CA LEU A 102 -11.23 6.30 6.79
C LEU A 102 -10.19 5.18 7.00
N VAL A 103 -8.89 5.52 7.10
CA VAL A 103 -7.83 4.53 7.26
C VAL A 103 -7.98 3.84 8.60
N THR A 104 -8.15 2.51 8.56
CA THR A 104 -8.15 1.71 9.76
C THR A 104 -6.74 1.66 10.33
N GLY A 105 -6.60 1.74 11.66
CA GLY A 105 -5.29 1.73 12.33
C GLY A 105 -4.51 0.41 12.21
N ARG A 106 -5.02 -0.56 11.46
CA ARG A 106 -4.46 -1.90 11.30
C ARG A 106 -3.75 -2.01 9.96
N LEU A 107 -2.50 -2.44 10.01
CA LEU A 107 -1.72 -2.83 8.84
C LEU A 107 -1.96 -4.32 8.60
N LEU A 108 -2.48 -4.68 7.43
CA LEU A 108 -2.54 -6.07 7.01
C LEU A 108 -1.12 -6.57 6.70
N ASP A 109 -0.71 -7.60 7.43
CA ASP A 109 0.47 -8.39 7.09
C ASP A 109 0.11 -9.37 5.97
N GLY A 110 0.88 -9.37 4.91
CA GLY A 110 0.61 -10.21 3.74
C GLY A 110 1.77 -10.31 2.76
N PRO A 111 1.73 -11.30 1.86
CA PRO A 111 2.71 -11.45 0.80
C PRO A 111 2.65 -10.27 -0.20
N ASP A 112 3.55 -10.27 -1.18
CA ASP A 112 3.67 -9.16 -2.14
C ASP A 112 2.33 -8.76 -2.77
N PRO A 113 2.08 -7.45 -2.96
CA PRO A 113 0.79 -6.93 -3.38
C PRO A 113 0.46 -7.36 -4.81
N ARG A 114 -0.25 -8.49 -4.94
CA ARG A 114 -0.77 -9.05 -6.21
C ARG A 114 -2.30 -9.05 -6.17
N GLN A 115 -2.94 -9.13 -7.33
CA GLN A 115 -4.41 -9.19 -7.42
C GLN A 115 -4.99 -10.37 -6.64
N ALA A 116 -4.32 -11.53 -6.65
CA ALA A 116 -4.70 -12.67 -5.81
C ALA A 116 -4.68 -12.36 -4.31
N VAL A 117 -3.74 -11.52 -3.85
CA VAL A 117 -3.65 -11.08 -2.45
C VAL A 117 -4.76 -10.08 -2.12
N LEU A 118 -5.12 -9.18 -3.05
CA LEU A 118 -6.29 -8.32 -2.90
C LEU A 118 -7.57 -9.18 -2.72
N VAL A 119 -7.83 -10.13 -3.63
CA VAL A 119 -9.01 -11.00 -3.53
C VAL A 119 -9.01 -11.80 -2.22
N ALA A 120 -7.86 -12.34 -1.80
CA ALA A 120 -7.73 -13.07 -0.54
C ALA A 120 -7.88 -12.17 0.70
N SER A 121 -7.52 -10.88 0.61
CA SER A 121 -7.61 -9.94 1.72
C SER A 121 -9.06 -9.72 2.18
N TYR A 122 -10.06 -9.96 1.34
CA TYR A 122 -11.47 -9.92 1.75
C TYR A 122 -11.79 -10.89 2.92
N ALA A 123 -11.15 -12.06 2.96
CA ALA A 123 -11.31 -12.98 4.09
C ALA A 123 -10.71 -12.41 5.39
N GLN A 124 -9.62 -11.64 5.30
CA GLN A 124 -9.00 -10.96 6.43
C GLN A 124 -9.76 -9.70 6.86
N LEU A 125 -10.45 -9.02 5.93
CA LEU A 125 -11.34 -7.89 6.22
C LEU A 125 -12.50 -8.30 7.14
N ARG A 126 -12.96 -9.55 7.06
CA ARG A 126 -14.01 -10.11 7.93
C ARG A 126 -13.51 -10.66 9.26
N ALA A 127 -12.19 -10.79 9.44
CA ALA A 127 -11.66 -11.32 10.68
C ALA A 127 -11.73 -10.24 11.77
N VAL A 128 -12.61 -10.44 12.75
CA VAL A 128 -12.61 -9.66 14.00
C VAL A 128 -11.39 -10.12 14.81
N TRP A 129 -10.41 -9.25 14.97
CA TRP A 129 -9.25 -9.53 15.83
C TRP A 129 -9.40 -8.72 17.12
N ILE A 130 -9.62 -9.43 18.23
CA ILE A 130 -9.62 -8.88 19.58
C ILE A 130 -8.16 -8.64 19.98
N ARG A 131 -7.80 -7.39 20.27
CA ARG A 131 -6.52 -7.05 20.87
C ARG A 131 -6.62 -7.29 22.38
N VAL A 132 -6.11 -8.44 22.85
CA VAL A 132 -5.89 -8.67 24.28
C VAL A 132 -4.65 -7.87 24.69
N ILE A 133 -4.83 -6.93 25.60
CA ILE A 133 -3.75 -6.21 26.28
C ILE A 133 -3.65 -6.87 27.65
N ASP A 134 -2.63 -7.70 27.86
CA ASP A 134 -2.36 -8.24 29.21
C ASP A 134 -1.70 -7.12 30.05
N PRO A 135 -2.03 -7.01 31.36
CA PRO A 135 -1.71 -5.88 32.22
C PRO A 135 -0.23 -5.77 32.63
#